data_AF-A0A3D0Y8U5-F1
#
_entry.id   AF-A0A3D0Y8U5-F1
#
_cell.length_a   1.000
_cell.length_b   1.000
_cell.length_c   1.000
_cell.angle_alpha   90.00
_cell.angle_beta   90.00
_cell.angle_gamma   90.00
#
_symmetry.space_group_name_H-M   'P 1'
#
loop_
_entity.id
_entity.type
_entity.pdbx_description
1 polymer ?
#
loop_
_entity_poly.entity_id
_entity_poly.type
_entity_poly.pdbx_seq_one_letter_code
_entity_poly.pdbx_strand_id
1 'polypeptide(L)'
;MKDLECEHNMGLKYIHTKNVIEVINNISESMDLLEDEKQILKVIALFHDIGRFPQFYEYKTFDDKVSVNHALLSIEVINKNNLLNDVSNDVKEVIIKPIEYHNMKTIPEDVNDDRILKFSKMIRDADKVDIYRIVAETFQTIPLNKAIAQNLPDDPYISEKIYANIINNRFVDKTDMQTVNDYKLFIMQWIYDLNFKKSIEIVKDKHYLKILFDTINYEDDVTYKMAKDVYEKIEDYISKVTLN
;
A
#
# COMPACT_ATOMS: atom_id res chain seq x y z
N MET A 1 -11.35 -19.61 18.38
CA MET A 1 -11.31 -19.29 16.93
C MET A 1 -11.42 -17.79 16.67
N LYS A 2 -12.48 -17.09 17.14
CA LYS A 2 -12.59 -15.62 16.96
C LYS A 2 -11.43 -14.80 17.54
N ASP A 3 -10.90 -15.19 18.70
CA ASP A 3 -9.80 -14.44 19.33
C ASP A 3 -8.47 -14.61 18.59
N LEU A 4 -8.19 -15.81 18.06
CA LEU A 4 -6.97 -16.08 17.29
C LEU A 4 -6.93 -15.33 15.95
N GLU A 5 -8.06 -15.22 15.27
CA GLU A 5 -8.17 -14.42 14.03
C GLU A 5 -8.01 -12.92 14.31
N CYS A 6 -8.52 -12.45 15.45
CA CYS A 6 -8.34 -11.08 15.90
C CYS A 6 -6.87 -10.79 16.23
N GLU A 7 -6.21 -11.66 17.01
CA GLU A 7 -4.78 -11.56 17.33
C GLU A 7 -3.91 -11.60 16.07
N HIS A 8 -4.22 -12.48 15.12
CA HIS A 8 -3.49 -12.57 13.86
C HIS A 8 -3.60 -11.27 13.04
N ASN A 9 -4.82 -10.74 12.85
CA ASN A 9 -5.04 -9.50 12.10
C ASN A 9 -4.40 -8.27 12.78
N MET A 10 -4.48 -8.19 14.11
CA MET A 10 -3.80 -7.15 14.88
C MET A 10 -2.28 -7.27 14.79
N GLY A 11 -1.75 -8.50 14.85
CA GLY A 11 -0.33 -8.79 14.68
C GLY A 11 0.18 -8.41 13.30
N LEU A 12 -0.60 -8.70 12.25
CA LEU A 12 -0.29 -8.28 10.87
C LEU A 12 -0.20 -6.76 10.76
N LYS A 13 -1.14 -6.01 11.38
CA LYS A 13 -1.08 -4.54 11.39
C LYS A 13 0.08 -3.98 12.20
N TYR A 14 0.44 -4.63 13.31
CA TYR A 14 1.63 -4.26 14.07
C TYR A 14 2.94 -4.46 13.27
N ILE A 15 3.07 -5.59 12.58
CA ILE A 15 4.23 -5.89 11.71
C ILE A 15 4.27 -4.91 10.54
N HIS A 16 3.11 -4.66 9.93
CA HIS A 16 2.96 -3.68 8.85
C HIS A 16 3.49 -2.30 9.25
N THR A 17 3.06 -1.75 10.38
CA THR A 17 3.55 -0.45 10.87
C THR A 17 5.08 -0.44 11.05
N LYS A 18 5.68 -1.52 11.56
CA LYS A 18 7.14 -1.60 11.71
C LYS A 18 7.87 -1.55 10.37
N ASN A 19 7.39 -2.28 9.39
CA ASN A 19 8.00 -2.30 8.06
C ASN A 19 7.78 -0.97 7.33
N VAL A 20 6.62 -0.32 7.49
CA VAL A 20 6.40 1.04 6.95
C VAL A 20 7.41 2.03 7.55
N ILE A 21 7.69 1.95 8.85
CA ILE A 21 8.74 2.76 9.48
C ILE A 21 10.12 2.46 8.88
N GLU A 22 10.45 1.18 8.65
CA GLU A 22 11.73 0.80 8.01
C GLU A 22 11.84 1.34 6.58
N VAL A 23 10.78 1.24 5.78
CA VAL A 23 10.76 1.78 4.42
C VAL A 23 10.89 3.30 4.43
N ILE A 24 10.19 4.00 5.35
CA ILE A 24 10.35 5.44 5.54
C ILE A 24 11.80 5.80 5.87
N ASN A 25 12.46 5.06 6.77
CA ASN A 25 13.88 5.30 7.08
C ASN A 25 14.76 5.14 5.83
N ASN A 26 14.56 4.07 5.04
CA ASN A 26 15.30 3.84 3.80
C ASN A 26 15.09 4.96 2.77
N ILE A 27 13.84 5.41 2.58
CA ILE A 27 13.55 6.54 1.67
C ILE A 27 14.21 7.82 2.21
N SER A 28 14.08 8.09 3.52
CA SER A 28 14.69 9.25 4.18
C SER A 28 16.21 9.27 4.09
N GLU A 29 16.89 8.12 4.11
CA GLU A 29 18.35 8.02 3.92
C GLU A 29 18.79 8.30 2.49
N SER A 30 17.93 8.05 1.51
CA SER A 30 18.18 8.40 0.10
C SER A 30 17.96 9.89 -0.20
N MET A 31 17.51 10.66 0.79
CA MET A 31 17.14 12.07 0.68
C MET A 31 17.92 12.92 1.68
N ASP A 32 18.16 14.19 1.33
CA ASP A 32 18.79 15.16 2.24
C ASP A 32 17.75 15.79 3.18
N LEU A 33 17.17 14.96 4.06
CA LEU A 33 16.18 15.41 5.05
C LEU A 33 16.85 15.89 6.34
N LEU A 34 16.29 16.97 6.89
CA LEU A 34 16.68 17.45 8.22
C LEU A 34 16.27 16.45 9.30
N GLU A 35 16.97 16.46 10.44
CA GLU A 35 16.67 15.52 11.52
C GLU A 35 15.23 15.65 12.05
N ASP A 36 14.73 16.88 12.19
CA ASP A 36 13.35 17.13 12.60
C ASP A 36 12.33 16.56 11.60
N GLU A 37 12.62 16.62 10.30
CA GLU A 37 11.77 16.01 9.27
C GLU A 37 11.73 14.49 9.38
N LYS A 38 12.88 13.86 9.66
CA LYS A 38 12.95 12.40 9.90
C LYS A 38 12.15 11.98 11.11
N GLN A 39 12.16 12.77 12.20
CA GLN A 39 11.36 12.50 13.38
C GLN A 39 9.86 12.65 13.10
N ILE A 40 9.46 13.70 12.38
CA ILE A 40 8.06 13.89 11.94
C ILE A 40 7.58 12.71 11.09
N LEU A 41 8.39 12.28 10.11
CA LEU A 41 8.06 11.13 9.26
C LEU A 41 7.91 9.82 10.04
N LYS A 42 8.74 9.58 11.06
CA LYS A 42 8.59 8.42 11.96
C LYS A 42 7.26 8.49 12.72
N VAL A 43 6.84 9.66 13.17
CA VAL A 43 5.54 9.85 13.84
C VAL A 43 4.39 9.58 12.85
N ILE A 44 4.47 10.12 11.63
CA ILE A 44 3.49 9.86 10.57
C ILE A 44 3.38 8.34 10.30
N ALA A 45 4.52 7.67 10.12
CA ALA A 45 4.59 6.23 9.86
C ALA A 45 4.02 5.41 11.03
N LEU A 46 4.30 5.79 12.27
CA LEU A 46 3.75 5.13 13.44
C LEU A 46 2.23 5.31 13.55
N PHE A 47 1.71 6.47 13.13
CA PHE A 47 0.32 6.87 13.37
C PHE A 47 -0.63 6.66 12.19
N HIS A 48 -0.14 6.44 10.96
CA HIS A 48 -0.99 6.43 9.76
C HIS A 48 -2.17 5.45 9.85
N ASP A 49 -1.93 4.23 10.37
CA ASP A 49 -2.90 3.13 10.40
C ASP A 49 -3.43 2.83 11.82
N ILE A 50 -3.24 3.72 12.81
CA ILE A 50 -3.68 3.44 14.20
C ILE A 50 -5.21 3.31 14.31
N GLY A 51 -5.95 3.88 13.37
CA GLY A 51 -7.39 3.72 13.22
C GLY A 51 -7.79 2.29 12.86
N ARG A 52 -6.91 1.46 12.30
CA ARG A 52 -7.20 0.05 11.97
C ARG A 52 -7.52 -0.79 13.20
N PHE A 53 -6.93 -0.48 14.35
CA PHE A 53 -7.16 -1.23 15.59
C PHE A 53 -8.59 -1.06 16.12
N PRO A 54 -9.10 0.17 16.36
CA PRO A 54 -10.51 0.36 16.71
C PRO A 54 -11.47 0.01 15.57
N GLN A 55 -11.10 0.23 14.30
CA GLN A 55 -11.91 -0.22 13.16
C GLN A 55 -12.16 -1.72 13.22
N PHE A 56 -11.10 -2.51 13.35
CA PHE A 56 -11.24 -3.97 13.41
C PHE A 56 -11.93 -4.42 14.69
N TYR A 57 -11.63 -3.77 15.84
CA TYR A 57 -12.28 -4.10 17.10
C TYR A 57 -13.81 -3.95 17.01
N GLU A 58 -14.30 -2.86 16.43
CA GLU A 58 -15.73 -2.55 16.35
C GLU A 58 -16.41 -3.27 15.18
N TYR A 59 -15.85 -3.21 13.98
CA TYR A 59 -16.51 -3.65 12.74
C TYR A 59 -16.10 -5.05 12.28
N LYS A 60 -15.04 -5.64 12.87
CA LYS A 60 -14.48 -6.96 12.49
C LYS A 60 -14.06 -7.05 11.01
N THR A 61 -13.67 -5.93 10.41
CA THR A 61 -13.19 -5.84 9.03
C THR A 61 -12.24 -4.66 8.87
N PHE A 62 -11.38 -4.71 7.85
CA PHE A 62 -10.54 -3.59 7.40
C PHE A 62 -11.10 -2.90 6.14
N ASP A 63 -12.29 -3.29 5.67
CA ASP A 63 -12.91 -2.66 4.52
C ASP A 63 -13.59 -1.34 4.91
N ASP A 64 -12.99 -0.22 4.53
CA ASP A 64 -13.49 1.12 4.78
C ASP A 64 -14.88 1.37 4.18
N LYS A 65 -15.24 0.71 3.07
CA LYS A 65 -16.54 0.93 2.40
C LYS A 65 -17.71 0.40 3.20
N VAL A 66 -17.50 -0.67 3.96
CA VAL A 66 -18.54 -1.29 4.80
C VAL A 66 -18.40 -0.91 6.28
N SER A 67 -17.33 -0.19 6.65
CA SER A 67 -17.05 0.27 8.01
C SER A 67 -16.85 1.79 8.06
N VAL A 68 -15.62 2.25 8.29
CA VAL A 68 -15.23 3.65 8.45
C VAL A 68 -13.88 3.89 7.78
N ASN A 69 -13.63 5.10 7.27
CA ASN A 69 -12.34 5.49 6.75
C ASN A 69 -11.28 5.44 7.86
N HIS A 70 -10.31 4.53 7.74
CA HIS A 70 -9.31 4.31 8.78
C HIS A 70 -8.34 5.48 8.97
N ALA A 71 -8.03 6.25 7.91
CA ALA A 71 -7.16 7.42 8.01
C ALA A 71 -7.80 8.52 8.88
N LEU A 72 -9.10 8.76 8.68
CA LEU A 72 -9.85 9.71 9.51
C LEU A 72 -10.00 9.20 10.96
N LEU A 73 -10.20 7.88 11.12
CA LEU A 73 -10.24 7.27 12.45
C LEU A 73 -8.87 7.33 13.15
N SER A 74 -7.75 7.24 12.44
CA SER A 74 -6.42 7.47 13.01
C SER A 74 -6.32 8.87 13.61
N ILE A 75 -6.81 9.89 12.90
CA ILE A 75 -6.82 11.28 13.38
C ILE A 75 -7.71 11.43 14.62
N GLU A 76 -8.87 10.79 14.63
CA GLU A 76 -9.75 10.78 15.81
C GLU A 76 -9.06 10.16 17.03
N VAL A 77 -8.34 9.04 16.85
CA VAL A 77 -7.57 8.38 17.92
C VAL A 77 -6.44 9.29 18.41
N ILE A 78 -5.70 9.95 17.51
CA ILE A 78 -4.64 10.90 17.87
C ILE A 78 -5.19 12.02 18.76
N ASN A 79 -6.32 12.61 18.36
CA ASN A 79 -6.95 13.73 19.07
C ASN A 79 -7.53 13.30 20.41
N LYS A 80 -8.29 12.19 20.47
CA LYS A 80 -8.89 11.69 21.71
C LYS A 80 -7.85 11.37 22.79
N ASN A 81 -6.68 10.91 22.38
CA ASN A 81 -5.61 10.52 23.29
C ASN A 81 -4.56 11.61 23.49
N ASN A 82 -4.76 12.82 22.95
CA ASN A 82 -3.84 13.95 23.13
C ASN A 82 -2.39 13.65 22.68
N LEU A 83 -2.20 12.76 21.69
CA LEU A 83 -0.87 12.21 21.34
C LEU A 83 0.10 13.25 20.78
N LEU A 84 -0.41 14.40 20.33
CA LEU A 84 0.38 15.49 19.77
C LEU A 84 0.23 16.78 20.58
N ASN A 85 -0.17 16.74 21.87
CA ASN A 85 -0.43 17.96 22.64
C ASN A 85 0.78 18.87 22.81
N ASP A 86 1.98 18.30 22.93
CA ASP A 86 3.23 19.04 23.13
C ASP A 86 3.90 19.50 21.82
N VAL A 87 3.23 19.33 20.69
CA VAL A 87 3.72 19.70 19.35
C VAL A 87 3.13 21.06 18.95
N SER A 88 3.88 21.91 18.24
CA SER A 88 3.33 23.17 17.71
C SER A 88 2.26 22.90 16.65
N ASN A 89 1.30 23.82 16.48
CA ASN A 89 0.20 23.64 15.51
C ASN A 89 0.72 23.42 14.09
N ASP A 90 1.76 24.16 13.67
CA ASP A 90 2.37 24.02 12.35
C ASP A 90 2.92 22.60 12.12
N VAL A 91 3.55 22.00 13.14
CA VAL A 91 4.08 20.63 13.03
C VAL A 91 2.95 19.60 13.14
N LYS A 92 1.90 19.85 13.94
CA LYS A 92 0.71 18.98 13.98
C LYS A 92 0.07 18.88 12.60
N GLU A 93 -0.10 19.99 11.89
CA GLU A 93 -0.68 19.98 10.55
C GLU A 93 0.16 19.15 9.58
N VAL A 94 1.49 19.31 9.63
CA VAL A 94 2.45 18.54 8.83
C VAL A 94 2.43 17.03 9.15
N ILE A 95 1.98 16.62 10.35
CA ILE A 95 1.77 15.22 10.71
C ILE A 95 0.39 14.73 10.26
N ILE A 96 -0.67 15.48 10.56
CA ILE A 96 -2.06 15.05 10.36
C ILE A 96 -2.41 14.96 8.88
N LYS A 97 -1.95 15.88 8.04
CA LYS A 97 -2.32 15.90 6.61
C LYS A 97 -1.79 14.69 5.83
N PRO A 98 -0.51 14.28 5.96
CA PRO A 98 -0.05 13.02 5.38
C PRO A 98 -0.82 11.79 5.85
N ILE A 99 -1.20 11.74 7.14
CA ILE A 99 -2.07 10.67 7.67
C ILE A 99 -3.46 10.73 7.02
N GLU A 100 -4.06 11.90 6.88
CA GLU A 100 -5.37 12.06 6.22
C GLU A 100 -5.33 11.57 4.76
N TYR A 101 -4.24 11.88 4.05
CA TYR A 101 -4.14 11.66 2.61
C TYR A 101 -3.61 10.28 2.22
N HIS A 102 -3.12 9.46 3.16
CA HIS A 102 -2.41 8.23 2.78
C HIS A 102 -3.30 7.20 2.07
N ASN A 103 -4.59 7.10 2.42
CA ASN A 103 -5.52 6.16 1.79
C ASN A 103 -6.37 6.76 0.65
N MET A 104 -6.21 8.05 0.34
CA MET A 104 -6.99 8.71 -0.71
C MET A 104 -6.59 8.21 -2.11
N LYS A 105 -7.49 8.32 -3.09
CA LYS A 105 -7.15 7.96 -4.48
C LYS A 105 -6.03 8.85 -5.03
N THR A 106 -6.11 10.14 -4.77
CA THR A 106 -5.12 11.15 -5.15
C THR A 106 -4.92 12.11 -3.98
N ILE A 107 -3.70 12.65 -3.85
CA ILE A 107 -3.44 13.77 -2.95
C ILE A 107 -4.15 15.01 -3.53
N PRO A 108 -4.79 15.88 -2.72
CA PRO A 108 -5.39 17.11 -3.22
C PRO A 108 -4.39 17.98 -4.00
N GLU A 109 -4.84 18.59 -5.11
CA GLU A 109 -3.98 19.39 -6.00
C GLU A 109 -3.61 20.76 -5.41
N ASP A 110 -4.37 21.23 -4.43
CA ASP A 110 -4.23 22.54 -3.78
C ASP A 110 -3.38 22.53 -2.50
N VAL A 111 -2.62 21.46 -2.26
CA VAL A 111 -1.66 21.38 -1.15
C VAL A 111 -0.49 22.34 -1.41
N ASN A 112 -0.48 23.47 -0.69
CA ASN A 112 0.52 24.53 -0.85
C ASN A 112 1.78 24.38 0.03
N ASP A 113 1.78 23.49 1.04
CA ASP A 113 2.97 23.21 1.87
C ASP A 113 3.75 22.02 1.28
N ASP A 114 4.99 22.29 0.84
CA ASP A 114 5.89 21.30 0.24
C ASP A 114 6.20 20.12 1.17
N ARG A 115 6.25 20.33 2.50
CA ARG A 115 6.48 19.25 3.47
C ARG A 115 5.27 18.33 3.53
N ILE A 116 4.06 18.89 3.54
CA ILE A 116 2.83 18.09 3.54
C ILE A 116 2.78 17.23 2.27
N LEU A 117 3.02 17.83 1.11
CA LEU A 117 3.03 17.09 -0.15
C LEU A 117 4.11 15.99 -0.16
N LYS A 118 5.35 16.33 0.24
CA LYS A 118 6.48 15.40 0.31
C LYS A 118 6.19 14.24 1.25
N PHE A 119 5.76 14.51 2.48
CA PHE A 119 5.49 13.47 3.48
C PHE A 119 4.28 12.63 3.11
N SER A 120 3.24 13.20 2.49
CA SER A 120 2.11 12.45 1.95
C SER A 120 2.55 11.44 0.89
N LYS A 121 3.44 11.84 -0.03
CA LYS A 121 4.02 10.92 -1.00
C LYS A 121 4.85 9.83 -0.33
N MET A 122 5.67 10.18 0.67
CA MET A 122 6.55 9.22 1.35
C MET A 122 5.75 8.15 2.11
N ILE A 123 4.73 8.54 2.87
CA ILE A 123 3.91 7.57 3.61
C ILE A 123 3.11 6.67 2.68
N ARG A 124 2.58 7.21 1.57
CA ARG A 124 1.86 6.42 0.55
C ARG A 124 2.77 5.40 -0.12
N ASP A 125 4.00 5.80 -0.44
CA ASP A 125 5.00 4.88 -1.00
C ASP A 125 5.34 3.78 0.01
N ALA A 126 5.66 4.15 1.25
CA ALA A 126 6.05 3.19 2.27
C ALA A 126 4.95 2.19 2.63
N ASP A 127 3.71 2.65 2.73
CA ASP A 127 2.52 1.80 2.92
C ASP A 127 2.38 0.77 1.79
N LYS A 128 2.40 1.23 0.53
CA LYS A 128 2.34 0.34 -0.64
C LYS A 128 3.48 -0.67 -0.69
N VAL A 129 4.71 -0.25 -0.36
CA VAL A 129 5.88 -1.15 -0.33
C VAL A 129 5.66 -2.31 0.65
N ASP A 130 5.09 -2.06 1.83
CA ASP A 130 4.77 -3.14 2.75
C ASP A 130 3.52 -3.94 2.32
N ILE A 131 2.54 -3.31 1.68
CA ILE A 131 1.39 -4.02 1.10
C ILE A 131 1.87 -5.01 0.02
N TYR A 132 2.86 -4.66 -0.81
CA TYR A 132 3.47 -5.61 -1.75
C TYR A 132 4.00 -6.85 -1.03
N ARG A 133 4.69 -6.68 0.10
CA ARG A 133 5.18 -7.78 0.92
C ARG A 133 4.01 -8.65 1.42
N ILE A 134 3.01 -8.03 2.04
CA ILE A 134 1.84 -8.75 2.60
C ILE A 134 1.15 -9.57 1.52
N VAL A 135 0.90 -8.97 0.35
CA VAL A 135 0.20 -9.63 -0.75
C VAL A 135 1.05 -10.74 -1.35
N ALA A 136 2.35 -10.51 -1.56
CA ALA A 136 3.28 -11.52 -2.06
C ALA A 136 3.39 -12.73 -1.12
N GLU A 137 3.58 -12.49 0.19
CA GLU A 137 3.62 -13.55 1.21
C GLU A 137 2.28 -14.32 1.26
N THR A 138 1.15 -13.61 1.18
CA THR A 138 -0.17 -14.25 1.23
C THR A 138 -0.37 -15.23 0.08
N PHE A 139 -0.01 -14.84 -1.15
CA PHE A 139 -0.18 -15.70 -2.33
C PHE A 139 0.80 -16.88 -2.40
N GLN A 140 1.81 -16.92 -1.53
CA GLN A 140 2.68 -18.08 -1.36
C GLN A 140 2.15 -19.09 -0.32
N THR A 141 1.03 -18.78 0.35
CA THR A 141 0.46 -19.62 1.41
C THR A 141 -0.89 -20.22 1.04
N ILE A 142 -1.15 -21.44 1.50
CA ILE A 142 -2.43 -22.15 1.31
C ILE A 142 -2.94 -22.58 2.70
N PRO A 143 -4.23 -22.34 3.04
CA PRO A 143 -5.24 -21.65 2.23
C PRO A 143 -5.01 -20.13 2.17
N LEU A 144 -5.44 -19.51 1.07
CA LEU A 144 -5.38 -18.05 0.90
C LEU A 144 -6.18 -17.33 1.98
N ASN A 145 -5.60 -16.25 2.53
CA ASN A 145 -6.36 -15.34 3.38
C ASN A 145 -7.36 -14.55 2.53
N LYS A 146 -8.65 -14.92 2.64
CA LYS A 146 -9.74 -14.33 1.83
C LYS A 146 -9.88 -12.83 2.00
N ALA A 147 -9.62 -12.29 3.19
CA ALA A 147 -9.71 -10.85 3.43
C ALA A 147 -8.64 -10.09 2.65
N ILE A 148 -7.41 -10.62 2.60
CA ILE A 148 -6.31 -10.03 1.82
C ILE A 148 -6.56 -10.22 0.33
N ALA A 149 -7.01 -11.40 -0.11
CA ALA A 149 -7.39 -11.71 -1.49
C ALA A 149 -8.70 -11.06 -1.96
N GLN A 150 -9.23 -10.07 -1.22
CA GLN A 150 -10.43 -9.29 -1.58
C GLN A 150 -11.71 -10.12 -1.77
N ASN A 151 -11.77 -11.33 -1.20
CA ASN A 151 -12.84 -12.31 -1.41
C ASN A 151 -13.09 -12.65 -2.89
N LEU A 152 -12.11 -12.44 -3.77
CA LEU A 152 -12.21 -12.79 -5.18
C LEU A 152 -12.01 -14.30 -5.38
N PRO A 153 -12.67 -14.91 -6.37
CA PRO A 153 -12.40 -16.29 -6.77
C PRO A 153 -11.00 -16.42 -7.38
N ASP A 154 -10.36 -17.57 -7.15
CA ASP A 154 -9.04 -17.91 -7.70
C ASP A 154 -9.16 -18.61 -9.06
N ASP A 155 -10.03 -18.07 -9.92
CA ASP A 155 -10.28 -18.62 -11.25
C ASP A 155 -9.09 -18.36 -12.18
N PRO A 156 -8.71 -19.31 -13.05
CA PRO A 156 -7.45 -19.31 -13.79
C PRO A 156 -7.48 -18.41 -15.04
N TYR A 157 -8.09 -17.22 -14.95
CA TYR A 157 -8.16 -16.24 -16.03
C TYR A 157 -7.86 -14.82 -15.56
N ILE A 158 -7.48 -13.97 -16.51
CA ILE A 158 -7.36 -12.52 -16.34
C ILE A 158 -8.47 -11.86 -17.15
N SER A 159 -9.21 -10.94 -16.55
CA SER A 159 -10.25 -10.17 -17.23
C SER A 159 -9.63 -9.29 -18.32
N GLU A 160 -10.15 -9.38 -19.55
CA GLU A 160 -9.65 -8.60 -20.70
C GLU A 160 -9.59 -7.10 -20.42
N LYS A 161 -10.57 -6.57 -19.68
CA LYS A 161 -10.63 -5.16 -19.28
C LYS A 161 -9.44 -4.74 -18.42
N ILE A 162 -9.02 -5.60 -17.50
CA ILE A 162 -7.90 -5.37 -16.58
C ILE A 162 -6.60 -5.36 -17.36
N TYR A 163 -6.38 -6.39 -18.17
CA TYR A 163 -5.24 -6.48 -19.08
C TYR A 163 -5.15 -5.26 -20.02
N ALA A 164 -6.24 -4.93 -20.72
CA ALA A 164 -6.28 -3.83 -21.67
C ALA A 164 -6.01 -2.48 -21.00
N ASN A 165 -6.51 -2.23 -19.79
CA ASN A 165 -6.22 -1.01 -19.07
C ASN A 165 -4.72 -0.87 -18.76
N ILE A 166 -4.09 -1.92 -18.22
CA ILE A 166 -2.68 -1.88 -17.82
C ILE A 166 -1.76 -1.70 -19.03
N ILE A 167 -1.97 -2.49 -20.11
CA ILE A 167 -1.14 -2.39 -21.32
C ILE A 167 -1.22 -1.00 -21.96
N ASN A 168 -2.40 -0.37 -21.90
CA ASN A 168 -2.65 0.99 -22.41
C ASN A 168 -2.33 2.10 -21.39
N ASN A 169 -1.58 1.82 -20.32
CA ASN A 169 -1.18 2.78 -19.28
C ASN A 169 -2.37 3.47 -18.58
N ARG A 170 -3.49 2.77 -18.41
CA ARG A 170 -4.67 3.26 -17.67
C ARG A 170 -4.76 2.53 -16.35
N PHE A 171 -5.01 3.27 -15.27
CA PHE A 171 -5.22 2.67 -13.96
C PHE A 171 -6.49 1.82 -13.93
N VAL A 172 -6.37 0.63 -13.35
CA VAL A 172 -7.47 -0.30 -13.12
C VAL A 172 -8.35 0.23 -11.99
N ASP A 173 -9.67 0.15 -12.18
CA ASP A 173 -10.62 0.37 -11.10
C ASP A 173 -10.80 -0.93 -10.31
N LYS A 174 -10.70 -0.84 -8.97
CA LYS A 174 -10.90 -1.99 -8.06
C LYS A 174 -12.26 -2.67 -8.28
N THR A 175 -13.28 -1.93 -8.71
CA THR A 175 -14.63 -2.44 -8.97
C THR A 175 -14.73 -3.30 -10.24
N ASP A 176 -13.73 -3.25 -11.12
CA ASP A 176 -13.70 -4.05 -12.35
C ASP A 176 -13.06 -5.44 -12.17
N MET A 177 -12.43 -5.71 -11.03
CA MET A 177 -11.72 -6.97 -10.77
C MET A 177 -12.71 -8.10 -10.52
N GLN A 178 -12.49 -9.25 -11.16
CA GLN A 178 -13.32 -10.44 -11.05
C GLN A 178 -12.58 -11.62 -10.44
N THR A 179 -11.25 -11.70 -10.60
CA THR A 179 -10.43 -12.82 -10.11
C THR A 179 -9.27 -12.38 -9.24
N VAL A 180 -8.68 -13.31 -8.50
CA VAL A 180 -7.42 -13.10 -7.78
C VAL A 180 -6.29 -12.67 -8.73
N ASN A 181 -6.26 -13.17 -9.97
CA ASN A 181 -5.29 -12.74 -10.96
C ASN A 181 -5.47 -11.26 -11.33
N ASP A 182 -6.72 -10.79 -11.49
CA ASP A 182 -6.99 -9.36 -11.72
C ASP A 182 -6.43 -8.51 -10.58
N TYR A 183 -6.58 -8.97 -9.34
CA TYR A 183 -6.04 -8.30 -8.16
C TYR A 183 -4.51 -8.30 -8.11
N LYS A 184 -3.84 -9.40 -8.48
CA LYS A 184 -2.37 -9.45 -8.61
C LYS A 184 -1.89 -8.41 -9.61
N LEU A 185 -2.51 -8.33 -10.79
CA LEU A 185 -2.18 -7.36 -11.83
C LEU A 185 -2.45 -5.92 -11.39
N PHE A 186 -3.55 -5.67 -10.68
CA PHE A 186 -3.85 -4.38 -10.06
C PHE A 186 -2.77 -3.96 -9.05
N ILE A 187 -2.33 -4.87 -8.17
CA ILE A 187 -1.26 -4.59 -7.21
C ILE A 187 0.05 -4.32 -7.94
N MET A 188 0.42 -5.11 -8.95
CA MET A 188 1.63 -4.87 -9.75
C MET A 188 1.64 -3.48 -10.41
N GLN A 189 0.47 -2.97 -10.83
CA GLN A 189 0.34 -1.64 -11.43
C GLN A 189 0.69 -0.50 -10.46
N TRP A 190 0.60 -0.69 -9.14
CA TRP A 190 0.90 0.37 -8.17
C TRP A 190 2.33 0.90 -8.25
N ILE A 191 3.23 0.19 -8.93
CA ILE A 191 4.61 0.62 -9.18
C ILE A 191 4.66 1.97 -9.90
N TYR A 192 3.68 2.26 -10.76
CA TYR A 192 3.58 3.52 -11.49
C TYR A 192 3.11 4.69 -10.61
N ASP A 193 2.59 4.40 -9.41
CA ASP A 193 2.13 5.38 -8.42
C ASP A 193 3.11 5.50 -7.24
N LEU A 194 4.32 4.94 -7.35
CA LEU A 194 5.41 5.20 -6.42
C LEU A 194 6.16 6.47 -6.83
N ASN A 195 6.47 7.30 -5.84
CA ASN A 195 6.97 8.65 -6.02
C ASN A 195 8.49 8.75 -5.86
N PHE A 196 9.12 7.79 -5.16
CA PHE A 196 10.55 7.82 -4.88
C PHE A 196 11.26 6.63 -5.53
N LYS A 197 12.41 6.91 -6.17
CA LYS A 197 13.27 5.88 -6.76
C LYS A 197 13.60 4.78 -5.75
N LYS A 198 13.90 5.16 -4.51
CA LYS A 198 14.22 4.21 -3.44
C LYS A 198 13.07 3.24 -3.13
N SER A 199 11.81 3.67 -3.21
CA SER A 199 10.64 2.80 -3.05
C SER A 199 10.59 1.73 -4.14
N ILE A 200 10.85 2.13 -5.39
CA ILE A 200 10.88 1.23 -6.55
C ILE A 200 12.03 0.22 -6.43
N GLU A 201 13.21 0.67 -5.99
CA GLU A 201 14.36 -0.20 -5.72
C GLU A 201 14.02 -1.26 -4.66
N ILE A 202 13.37 -0.88 -3.55
CA ILE A 202 12.97 -1.84 -2.52
C ILE A 202 12.02 -2.91 -3.08
N VAL A 203 11.02 -2.52 -3.87
CA VAL A 203 10.08 -3.47 -4.50
C VAL A 203 10.81 -4.43 -5.44
N LYS A 204 11.76 -3.91 -6.24
CA LYS A 204 12.58 -4.68 -7.17
C LYS A 204 13.48 -5.68 -6.44
N ASP A 205 14.24 -5.21 -5.46
CA ASP A 205 15.25 -5.99 -4.73
C ASP A 205 14.62 -7.10 -3.88
N LYS A 206 13.38 -6.90 -3.43
CA LYS A 206 12.60 -7.92 -2.72
C LYS A 206 11.82 -8.85 -3.65
N HIS A 207 11.89 -8.63 -4.96
CA HIS A 207 11.25 -9.46 -5.99
C HIS A 207 9.73 -9.62 -5.81
N TYR A 208 9.04 -8.65 -5.19
CA TYR A 208 7.61 -8.78 -4.90
C TYR A 208 6.79 -8.99 -6.17
N LEU A 209 7.07 -8.25 -7.24
CA LEU A 209 6.34 -8.38 -8.50
C LEU A 209 6.57 -9.73 -9.19
N LYS A 210 7.78 -10.28 -9.07
CA LYS A 210 8.10 -11.62 -9.57
C LYS A 210 7.31 -12.69 -8.82
N ILE A 211 7.18 -12.57 -7.50
CA ILE A 211 6.35 -13.48 -6.70
C ILE A 211 4.88 -13.41 -7.13
N LEU A 212 4.35 -12.20 -7.35
CA LEU A 212 2.97 -12.04 -7.83
C LEU A 212 2.77 -12.67 -9.21
N PHE A 213 3.73 -12.48 -10.12
CA PHE A 213 3.70 -13.12 -11.44
C PHE A 213 3.77 -14.66 -11.36
N ASP A 214 4.70 -15.20 -10.56
CA ASP A 214 4.90 -16.65 -10.43
C ASP A 214 3.74 -17.38 -9.77
N THR A 215 2.91 -16.64 -9.02
CA THR A 215 1.72 -17.18 -8.37
C THR A 215 0.45 -17.00 -9.21
N ILE A 216 0.52 -16.45 -10.42
CA ILE A 216 -0.64 -16.38 -11.32
C ILE A 216 -1.15 -17.79 -11.61
N ASN A 217 -2.44 -18.01 -11.37
CA ASN A 217 -3.10 -19.26 -11.72
C ASN A 217 -3.53 -19.21 -13.19
N TYR A 218 -3.17 -20.19 -14.01
CA TYR A 218 -3.55 -20.23 -15.42
C TYR A 218 -3.72 -21.68 -15.90
N GLU A 219 -4.64 -21.88 -16.83
CA GLU A 219 -4.86 -23.16 -17.51
C GLU A 219 -4.63 -23.08 -19.03
N ASP A 220 -4.48 -21.86 -19.57
CA ASP A 220 -4.28 -21.61 -21.00
C ASP A 220 -3.14 -20.62 -21.29
N ASP A 221 -2.66 -20.67 -22.54
CA ASP A 221 -1.59 -19.80 -23.03
C ASP A 221 -1.99 -18.32 -23.08
N VAL A 222 -3.29 -18.01 -23.17
CA VAL A 222 -3.79 -16.65 -23.29
C VAL A 222 -3.60 -15.90 -21.97
N THR A 223 -4.02 -16.52 -20.87
CA THR A 223 -3.88 -16.00 -19.51
C THR A 223 -2.42 -15.85 -19.13
N TYR A 224 -1.59 -16.87 -19.40
CA TYR A 224 -0.16 -16.79 -19.16
C TYR A 224 0.49 -15.64 -19.95
N LYS A 225 0.15 -15.50 -21.23
CA LYS A 225 0.66 -14.42 -22.07
C LYS A 225 0.24 -13.05 -21.56
N MET A 226 -1.03 -12.86 -21.16
CA MET A 226 -1.49 -11.60 -20.58
C MET A 226 -0.71 -11.21 -19.32
N ALA A 227 -0.49 -12.16 -18.41
CA ALA A 227 0.29 -11.93 -17.20
C ALA A 227 1.75 -11.56 -17.54
N LYS A 228 2.35 -12.29 -18.48
CA LYS A 228 3.73 -12.08 -18.92
C LYS A 228 3.92 -10.72 -19.59
N ASP A 229 3.03 -10.33 -20.49
CA ASP A 229 3.07 -9.04 -21.19
C ASP A 229 2.99 -7.87 -20.18
N VAL A 230 2.14 -7.99 -19.15
CA VAL A 230 2.06 -7.01 -18.05
C VAL A 230 3.34 -6.98 -17.22
N TYR A 231 3.87 -8.14 -16.84
CA TYR A 231 5.08 -8.25 -16.03
C TYR A 231 6.29 -7.65 -16.75
N GLU A 232 6.54 -8.02 -18.01
CA GLU A 232 7.68 -7.52 -18.80
C GLU A 232 7.60 -6.01 -19.01
N LYS A 233 6.40 -5.47 -19.26
CA LYS A 233 6.18 -4.02 -19.37
C LYS A 233 6.55 -3.28 -18.07
N ILE A 234 6.19 -3.84 -16.92
CA ILE A 234 6.52 -3.25 -15.62
C ILE A 234 8.02 -3.36 -15.33
N GLU A 235 8.66 -4.49 -15.62
CA GLU A 235 10.11 -4.67 -15.44
C GLU A 235 10.94 -3.70 -16.31
N ASP A 236 10.48 -3.42 -17.54
CA ASP A 236 11.08 -2.40 -18.41
C ASP A 236 10.97 -1.00 -17.79
N TYR A 237 9.81 -0.64 -17.22
CA TYR A 237 9.64 0.61 -16.49
C TYR A 237 10.58 0.69 -15.27
N ILE A 238 10.62 -0.34 -14.43
CA ILE A 238 11.49 -0.40 -13.25
C ILE A 238 12.96 -0.26 -13.66
N SER A 239 13.38 -0.94 -14.72
CA SER A 239 14.75 -0.86 -15.24
C SER A 239 15.10 0.56 -15.67
N LYS A 240 14.21 1.25 -16.40
CA LYS A 240 14.41 2.64 -16.83
C LYS A 240 14.50 3.63 -15.66
N VAL A 241 13.72 3.42 -14.60
CA VAL A 241 13.72 4.32 -13.43
C VAL A 241 14.91 4.04 -12.50
N THR A 242 15.36 2.79 -12.38
CA THR A 242 16.43 2.40 -11.44
C THR A 242 17.85 2.58 -12.00
N LEU A 243 18.02 2.51 -13.34
CA LEU A 243 19.33 2.69 -14.00
C LEU A 243 19.75 4.16 -14.17
N ASN A 244 18.80 5.10 -14.12
CA ASN A 244 19.05 6.56 -14.16
C ASN A 244 19.23 7.12 -12.75
#